data_AF-A0A5A7W7V2-F1
#
_entry.id   AF-A0A5A7W7V2-F1
#
_cell.length_a   1.000
_cell.length_b   1.000
_cell.length_c   1.000
_cell.angle_alpha   90.00
_cell.angle_beta   90.00
_cell.angle_gamma   90.00
#
_symmetry.space_group_name_H-M   'P 1'
#
loop_
_entity.id
_entity.type
_entity.pdbx_description
1 polymer ?
#
loop_
_entity_poly.entity_id
_entity_poly.type
_entity_poly.pdbx_seq_one_letter_code
_entity_poly.pdbx_strand_id
1 'polypeptide(L)' 'MNPIVPGVIDTDVSSFVRSDDGRNEVLSFQTLKRDGRPHDVADVIAFLASDASR' A
#
# COMPACT_ATOMS: atom_id res chain seq x y z
N MET A 1 12.20 -8.44 -14.23
CA MET A 1 10.94 -8.49 -13.45
C MET A 1 11.22 -7.75 -12.15
N ASN A 2 10.49 -6.66 -11.89
CA ASN A 2 10.73 -5.78 -10.74
C ASN A 2 9.55 -5.90 -9.77
N PRO A 3 9.64 -6.72 -8.71
CA PRO A 3 8.52 -6.92 -7.79
C PRO A 3 8.31 -5.68 -6.90
N ILE A 4 7.05 -5.34 -6.68
CA ILE A 4 6.63 -4.30 -5.73
C ILE A 4 5.90 -4.99 -4.57
N VAL A 5 6.34 -4.70 -3.35
CA VAL A 5 5.71 -5.20 -2.12
C VAL A 5 5.29 -3.98 -1.28
N PRO A 6 4.04 -3.52 -1.40
CA PRO A 6 3.55 -2.40 -0.60
C PRO A 6 3.24 -2.83 0.83
N GLY A 7 3.18 -1.84 1.74
CA GLY A 7 2.53 -2.00 3.05
C GLY A 7 1.01 -2.12 2.92
N VAL A 8 0.27 -1.95 4.02
CA VAL A 8 -1.19 -2.03 3.97
C VAL A 8 -1.77 -0.84 3.20
N ILE A 9 -2.50 -1.14 2.12
CA ILE A 9 -3.22 -0.16 1.30
C ILE A 9 -4.72 -0.39 1.45
N ASP A 10 -5.52 0.64 1.68
CA ASP A 10 -6.99 0.58 1.77
C ASP A 10 -7.61 0.14 0.43
N THR A 11 -7.94 -1.15 0.35
CA THR A 11 -8.55 -1.84 -0.79
C THR A 11 -9.42 -2.98 -0.27
N ASP A 12 -10.17 -3.67 -1.12
CA ASP A 12 -11.00 -4.79 -0.66
C ASP A 12 -10.18 -5.98 -0.10
N VAL A 13 -8.95 -6.16 -0.57
CA VAL A 13 -8.01 -7.20 -0.10
C VAL A 13 -7.56 -6.95 1.35
N SER A 14 -7.56 -5.69 1.79
CA SER A 14 -7.20 -5.29 3.16
C SER A 14 -8.41 -4.98 4.03
N SER A 15 -9.60 -5.47 3.67
CA SER A 15 -10.85 -5.21 4.40
C SER A 15 -10.82 -5.56 5.90
N PHE A 16 -9.87 -6.40 6.35
CA PHE A 16 -9.62 -6.69 7.77
C PHE A 16 -9.20 -5.47 8.60
N VAL A 17 -8.67 -4.40 7.98
CA VAL A 17 -8.33 -3.15 8.68
C VAL A 17 -9.50 -2.19 8.83
N ARG A 18 -10.71 -2.57 8.39
CA ARG A 18 -11.92 -1.76 8.54
C ARG A 18 -12.51 -1.82 9.95
N SER A 19 -12.06 -2.74 10.81
CA SER A 19 -12.35 -2.72 12.24
C SER A 19 -11.35 -1.82 12.98
N ASP A 20 -11.77 -1.22 14.09
CA ASP A 20 -10.90 -0.36 14.90
C ASP A 20 -9.69 -1.14 15.43
N ASP A 21 -9.87 -2.39 15.85
CA ASP A 21 -8.78 -3.23 16.36
C ASP A 21 -7.77 -3.59 15.25
N GLY A 22 -8.24 -4.02 14.08
CA GLY A 22 -7.38 -4.36 12.95
C GLY A 22 -6.64 -3.13 12.42
N ARG A 23 -7.30 -1.97 12.42
CA ARG A 23 -6.68 -0.68 12.12
C ARG A 23 -5.58 -0.35 13.12
N ASN A 24 -5.86 -0.41 14.41
CA ASN A 24 -4.90 -0.07 15.47
C ASN A 24 -3.67 -0.97 15.45
N GLU A 25 -3.85 -2.27 15.19
CA GLU A 25 -2.75 -3.22 15.03
C GLU A 25 -1.85 -2.83 13.85
N VAL A 26 -2.42 -2.58 12.66
CA VAL A 26 -1.64 -2.17 11.49
C VAL A 26 -0.94 -0.83 11.71
N LEU A 27 -1.62 0.14 12.33
CA LEU A 27 -1.02 1.43 12.68
C LEU A 27 0.12 1.30 13.69
N SER A 28 0.16 0.25 14.51
CA SER A 28 1.28 0.00 15.42
C SER A 28 2.60 -0.24 14.65
N PHE A 29 2.53 -0.96 13.53
CA PHE A 29 3.70 -1.32 12.71
C PHE A 29 4.08 -0.27 11.66
N GLN A 30 3.14 0.57 11.22
CA GLN A 30 3.39 1.56 10.17
C GLN A 30 4.04 2.84 10.73
N THR A 31 5.13 3.30 10.14
CA THR A 31 5.79 4.56 10.53
C THR A 31 4.92 5.78 10.26
N LEU A 32 4.17 5.79 9.15
CA LEU A 32 3.36 6.92 8.72
C LEU A 32 2.03 7.07 9.49
N LYS A 33 1.68 6.09 10.35
CA LYS A 33 0.47 6.08 11.19
C LYS A 33 -0.83 6.44 10.43
N ARG A 34 -0.90 6.05 9.16
CA ARG A 34 -2.09 6.09 8.30
C ARG A 34 -2.08 4.90 7.36
N ASP A 35 -3.23 4.50 6.86
CA ASP A 35 -3.28 3.53 5.77
C ASP A 35 -2.69 4.12 4.50
N GLY A 36 -2.04 3.27 3.71
CA GLY A 36 -1.71 3.61 2.35
C GLY A 36 -2.96 3.72 1.49
N ARG A 37 -2.89 4.57 0.48
CA ARG A 37 -3.95 4.77 -0.52
C ARG A 37 -3.44 4.23 -1.85
N PRO A 38 -4.31 3.77 -2.77
CA PRO A 38 -3.87 3.29 -4.08
C PRO A 38 -2.98 4.30 -4.85
N HIS A 39 -3.24 5.61 -4.68
CA HIS A 39 -2.42 6.66 -5.28
C HIS A 39 -0.98 6.72 -4.74
N ASP A 40 -0.71 6.21 -3.53
CA ASP A 40 0.63 6.25 -2.92
C ASP A 40 1.63 5.33 -3.66
N VAL A 41 1.14 4.38 -4.46
CA VAL A 41 1.97 3.41 -5.21
C VAL A 41 1.77 3.48 -6.73
N ALA A 42 0.75 4.20 -7.20
CA ALA A 42 0.36 4.24 -8.60
C ALA A 42 1.48 4.76 -9.52
N ASP A 43 2.18 5.82 -9.11
CA ASP A 43 3.24 6.44 -9.92
C ASP A 43 4.45 5.50 -10.10
N VAL A 44 4.84 4.78 -9.03
CA VAL A 44 5.94 3.79 -9.10
C VAL A 44 5.57 2.60 -9.99
N ILE A 45 4.32 2.16 -9.93
CA ILE A 45 3.80 1.08 -10.78
C ILE A 45 3.78 1.54 -12.24
N ALA A 46 3.30 2.77 -12.51
CA ALA A 46 3.27 3.35 -13.84
C ALA A 46 4.67 3.50 -14.42
N PHE A 47 5.65 3.93 -13.61
CA PHE A 47 7.06 3.99 -14.02
C PHE A 47 7.58 2.61 -14.42
N LEU A 48 7.41 1.60 -13.57
CA LEU A 48 7.87 0.23 -13.82
C LEU A 48 7.17 -0.46 -15.00
N ALA A 49 5.97 -0.04 -15.35
CA ALA A 49 5.22 -0.54 -16.50
C ALA A 49 5.57 0.21 -17.80
N SER A 50 6.30 1.32 -17.73
CA SER A 50 6.67 2.14 -18.88
C SER A 50 8.00 1.73 -19.49
N ASP A 51 8.28 2.21 -20.71
CA ASP A 51 9.59 2.05 -21.35
C ASP A 51 10.72 2.79 -20.63
N ALA A 52 10.40 3.70 -19.71
CA ALA A 52 11.38 4.46 -18.94
C ALA A 52 12.09 3.65 -17.85
N SER A 53 11.63 2.43 -17.54
CA SER A 53 12.22 1.57 -16.49
C SER A 53 13.17 0.50 -17.03
N ARG A 54 13.75 0.69 -18.23
CA ARG A 54 14.77 -0.20 -18.80
C ARG A 54 16.18 0.11 -18.28
#